data_AF-A0A7V9BYE7-F1
#
_entry.id   AF-A0A7V9BYE7-F1
#
_cell.length_a   1.000
_cell.length_b   1.000
_cell.length_c   1.000
_cell.angle_alpha   90.00
_cell.angle_beta   90.00
_cell.angle_gamma   90.00
#
_symmetry.space_group_name_H-M   'P 1'
#
loop_
_entity.id
_entity.type
_entity.pdbx_description
1 polymer ?
#
loop_
_entity_poly.entity_id
_entity_poly.type
_entity_poly.pdbx_seq_one_letter_code
_entity_poly.pdbx_strand_id
1 'polypeptide(L)'
;MQKDDYRNRLRRIEGQVRGLQRMIDEDEYCVDVLTQIVSVTKALQGVGLGLLDEHLRHCVREAAESSRIEGDAKVTEAVQAVERLLKV
;
A
#
# COMPACT_ATOMS: atom_id res chain seq x y z
N MET A 1 2.49 7.34 -9.97
CA MET A 1 1.58 8.33 -9.32
C MET A 1 2.45 9.50 -8.85
N GLN A 2 1.99 10.74 -8.77
CA GLN A 2 2.88 11.81 -8.25
C GLN A 2 3.01 11.70 -6.73
N LYS A 3 4.19 12.05 -6.18
CA LYS A 3 4.53 11.98 -4.74
C LYS A 3 3.47 12.60 -3.82
N ASP A 4 2.81 13.67 -4.27
CA ASP A 4 1.78 14.35 -3.50
C ASP A 4 0.42 13.61 -3.46
N ASP A 5 0.14 12.73 -4.43
CA ASP A 5 -1.06 11.88 -4.39
C ASP A 5 -0.94 10.82 -3.29
N TYR A 6 0.23 10.20 -3.11
CA TYR A 6 0.46 9.26 -2.00
C TYR A 6 0.27 9.94 -0.64
N ARG A 7 0.79 11.15 -0.46
CA ARG A 7 0.62 11.92 0.78
C ARG A 7 -0.84 12.22 1.07
N ASN A 8 -1.61 12.62 0.07
CA ASN A 8 -3.02 12.91 0.24
C ASN A 8 -3.83 11.66 0.61
N ARG A 9 -3.52 10.51 -0.01
CA ARG A 9 -4.13 9.22 0.35
C ARG A 9 -3.79 8.81 1.77
N LEU A 10 -2.52 8.93 2.19
CA LEU A 10 -2.09 8.61 3.54
C LEU A 10 -2.76 9.51 4.59
N ARG A 11 -2.92 10.82 4.32
CA ARG A 11 -3.68 11.74 5.20
C ARG A 11 -5.14 11.33 5.36
N ARG A 12 -5.78 10.81 4.30
CA ARG A 12 -7.16 10.29 4.38
C ARG A 12 -7.20 9.02 5.25
N ILE A 13 -6.26 8.10 5.05
CA ILE A 13 -6.14 6.87 5.83
C ILE A 13 -5.94 7.19 7.32
N GLU A 14 -5.08 8.15 7.65
CA GLU A 14 -4.89 8.64 9.01
C GLU A 14 -6.21 9.14 9.64
N GLY A 15 -7.02 9.86 8.87
CA GLY A 15 -8.36 10.28 9.29
C GLY A 15 -9.31 9.10 9.55
N GLN A 16 -9.24 8.04 8.73
CA GLN A 16 -10.03 6.82 8.93
C GLN A 16 -9.59 6.06 10.19
N VAL A 17 -8.28 5.97 10.47
CA VAL A 17 -7.74 5.36 11.69
C VAL A 17 -8.19 6.13 12.95
N ARG A 18 -8.17 7.47 12.90
CA ARG A 18 -8.78 8.28 13.97
C ARG A 18 -10.28 8.03 14.12
N GLY A 19 -10.98 7.73 13.02
CA GLY A 19 -12.37 7.32 13.04
C GLY A 19 -12.57 6.01 13.81
N LEU A 20 -11.75 5.00 13.51
CA LEU A 20 -11.78 3.71 14.21
C LEU A 20 -11.58 3.86 15.73
N GLN A 21 -10.67 4.74 16.16
CA GLN A 21 -10.48 5.02 17.59
C GLN A 21 -11.77 5.52 18.24
N ARG A 22 -12.46 6.49 17.63
CA ARG A 22 -13.75 6.99 18.13
C ARG A 22 -14.82 5.92 18.17
N MET A 23 -14.94 5.11 17.11
CA MET A 23 -15.93 4.02 17.07
C MET A 23 -15.73 3.03 18.23
N ILE A 24 -14.48 2.76 18.60
CA ILE A 24 -14.15 1.90 19.75
C ILE A 24 -14.49 2.61 21.07
N ASP A 25 -14.10 3.89 21.22
CA ASP A 25 -14.37 4.68 22.43
C ASP A 25 -15.88 4.88 22.67
N GLU A 26 -16.68 4.88 21.61
CA GLU A 26 -18.13 5.05 21.63
C GLU A 26 -18.91 3.71 21.68
N ASP A 27 -18.20 2.58 21.86
CA ASP A 27 -18.77 1.22 21.87
C ASP A 27 -19.68 0.93 20.65
N GLU A 28 -19.29 1.41 19.47
CA GLU A 28 -20.02 1.15 18.23
C GLU A 28 -20.07 -0.35 17.90
N TYR A 29 -21.09 -0.73 17.11
CA TYR A 29 -21.32 -2.12 16.76
C TYR A 29 -20.11 -2.75 16.07
N CYS A 30 -19.65 -3.89 16.59
CA CYS A 30 -18.39 -4.49 16.17
C CYS A 30 -18.31 -4.77 14.66
N VAL A 31 -19.43 -5.08 14.00
CA VAL A 31 -19.46 -5.33 12.55
C VAL A 31 -19.16 -4.06 11.76
N ASP A 32 -19.58 -2.89 12.23
CA ASP A 32 -19.31 -1.61 11.58
C ASP A 32 -17.84 -1.23 11.75
N VAL A 33 -17.27 -1.44 12.94
CA VAL A 33 -15.83 -1.28 13.20
C VAL A 33 -15.01 -2.19 12.27
N LEU A 34 -15.38 -3.47 12.15
CA LEU A 34 -14.72 -4.43 11.25
C LEU A 34 -14.83 -3.99 9.78
N THR A 35 -15.99 -3.49 9.37
CA THR A 35 -16.20 -2.96 8.01
C THR A 35 -15.26 -1.77 7.75
N GLN A 36 -15.11 -0.89 8.73
CA GLN A 36 -14.22 0.26 8.61
C GLN A 36 -12.74 -0.15 8.60
N ILE A 37 -12.34 -1.19 9.37
CA ILE A 37 -10.99 -1.76 9.30
C ILE A 37 -10.70 -2.29 7.89
N VAL A 38 -11.65 -2.98 7.27
CA VAL A 38 -11.50 -3.47 5.89
C VAL A 38 -11.34 -2.30 4.91
N SER A 39 -12.08 -1.20 5.11
CA SER A 39 -11.96 0.02 4.30
C SER A 39 -10.55 0.64 4.39
N VAL A 40 -10.01 0.77 5.61
CA VAL A 40 -8.64 1.26 5.86
C VAL A 40 -7.60 0.34 5.22
N THR A 41 -7.76 -0.97 5.37
CA THR A 41 -6.84 -1.98 4.82
C THR A 41 -6.80 -1.89 3.29
N LYS A 42 -7.96 -1.79 2.63
CA LYS A 42 -8.03 -1.62 1.17
C LYS A 42 -7.39 -0.31 0.70
N ALA A 43 -7.57 0.78 1.45
CA ALA A 43 -6.95 2.06 1.13
C ALA A 43 -5.41 1.99 1.21
N LEU A 44 -4.87 1.33 2.24
CA LEU A 44 -3.43 1.05 2.38
C LEU A 44 -2.90 0.15 1.25
N GLN A 45 -3.63 -0.91 0.89
CA GLN A 45 -3.28 -1.77 -0.24
C GLN A 45 -3.19 -0.97 -1.55
N GLY A 46 -4.13 -0.05 -1.79
CA GLY A 46 -4.09 0.83 -2.95
C GLY A 46 -2.85 1.74 -3.00
N VAL A 47 -2.39 2.22 -1.85
CA VAL A 47 -1.12 2.97 -1.74
C VAL A 47 0.08 2.06 -2.06
N GLY A 48 0.11 0.85 -1.47
CA GLY A 48 1.17 -0.13 -1.71
C GLY A 48 1.30 -0.54 -3.19
N LEU A 49 0.17 -0.85 -3.83
CA LEU A 49 0.13 -1.17 -5.26
C LEU A 49 0.62 0.00 -6.14
N GLY A 50 0.24 1.23 -5.79
CA GLY A 50 0.75 2.40 -6.50
C GLY A 50 2.26 2.54 -6.38
N LEU A 51 2.85 2.34 -5.20
CA LEU A 51 4.30 2.40 -4.99
C LEU A 51 5.03 1.29 -5.75
N LEU A 52 4.43 0.10 -5.80
CA LEU A 52 4.95 -1.02 -6.56
C LEU A 52 4.98 -0.73 -8.07
N ASP A 53 3.90 -0.19 -8.65
CA ASP A 53 3.88 0.18 -10.09
C ASP A 53 4.99 1.17 -10.42
N GLU A 54 5.26 2.15 -9.55
CA GLU A 54 6.36 3.09 -9.73
C GLU A 54 7.74 2.42 -9.65
N HIS A 55 7.93 1.50 -8.69
CA HIS A 55 9.16 0.72 -8.58
C HIS A 55 9.42 -0.15 -9.82
N LEU A 56 8.37 -0.78 -10.37
CA LEU A 56 8.46 -1.57 -11.59
C LEU A 56 8.81 -0.70 -12.81
N ARG A 57 8.21 0.50 -12.93
CA ARG A 57 8.42 1.40 -14.07
C ARG A 57 9.79 2.07 -14.10
N HIS A 58 10.35 2.40 -12.94
CA HIS A 58 11.62 3.11 -12.85
C HIS A 58 12.75 2.14 -12.50
N CYS A 59 12.73 1.56 -11.31
CA CYS A 59 13.85 0.77 -10.80
C CYS A 59 14.07 -0.54 -11.57
N VAL A 60 13.01 -1.28 -11.90
CA VAL A 60 13.16 -2.54 -12.66
C VAL A 60 13.51 -2.25 -14.12
N ARG A 61 12.86 -1.26 -14.74
CA ARG A 61 13.12 -0.89 -16.14
C ARG A 61 14.56 -0.40 -16.34
N GLU A 62 15.04 0.51 -15.49
CA GLU A 62 16.41 1.01 -15.55
C GLU A 62 17.43 -0.10 -15.31
N ALA A 63 17.19 -0.97 -14.32
CA ALA A 63 18.08 -2.09 -14.05
C ALA A 63 18.14 -3.10 -15.22
N ALA A 64 17.00 -3.37 -15.88
CA ALA A 64 16.93 -4.24 -17.04
C ALA A 64 17.64 -3.64 -18.27
N GLU A 65 17.67 -2.31 -18.41
CA GLU A 65 18.44 -1.61 -19.45
C GLU A 65 19.96 -1.66 -19.16
N SER A 66 20.36 -1.73 -17.89
CA SER A 66 21.76 -1.85 -17.46
C SER A 66 22.32 -3.27 -17.65
N SER A 67 21.68 -4.29 -17.04
CA SER A 67 22.08 -5.68 -17.21
C SER A 67 20.97 -6.67 -16.85
N ARG A 68 21.03 -7.87 -17.43
CA ARG A 68 20.10 -8.96 -17.09
C ARG A 68 20.14 -9.33 -15.60
N ILE A 69 21.33 -9.38 -15.01
CA ILE A 69 21.52 -9.77 -13.60
C ILE A 69 20.86 -8.75 -12.66
N GLU A 70 21.06 -7.44 -12.92
CA GLU A 70 20.45 -6.38 -12.11
C GLU A 70 18.92 -6.34 -12.28
N GLY A 71 18.44 -6.53 -13.52
CA GLY A 71 17.01 -6.64 -13.81
C GLY A 71 16.35 -7.78 -13.03
N ASP A 72 16.91 -8.99 -13.09
CA ASP A 72 16.39 -10.18 -12.41
C ASP A 72 16.38 -10.01 -10.87
N ALA A 73 17.40 -9.35 -10.31
CA ALA A 73 17.45 -9.02 -8.88
C ALA A 73 16.31 -8.07 -8.47
N LYS A 74 16.03 -7.03 -9.28
CA LYS A 74 14.94 -6.07 -9.00
C LYS A 74 13.55 -6.67 -9.19
N VAL A 75 13.38 -7.57 -10.16
CA VAL A 75 12.14 -8.35 -10.29
C VAL A 75 11.91 -9.21 -9.04
N THR A 76 12.95 -9.88 -8.54
CA THR A 76 12.85 -10.69 -7.31
C THR A 76 12.45 -9.85 -6.10
N GLU A 77 13.04 -8.66 -5.95
CA GLU A 77 12.66 -7.69 -4.90
C GLU A 77 11.17 -7.31 -4.99
N ALA A 78 10.68 -6.99 -6.19
CA ALA A 78 9.29 -6.62 -6.42
C ALA A 78 8.32 -7.78 -6.11
N VAL A 79 8.66 -9.01 -6.50
CA VAL A 79 7.86 -10.21 -6.17
C VAL A 79 7.75 -10.40 -4.66
N GLN A 80 8.86 -10.28 -3.93
CA GLN A 80 8.83 -10.37 -2.46
C GLN A 80 7.99 -9.26 -1.82
N ALA A 81 7.98 -8.06 -2.38
CA ALA A 81 7.11 -6.98 -1.91
C ALA A 81 5.62 -7.30 -2.12
N VAL A 82 5.26 -7.88 -3.27
CA VAL A 82 3.89 -8.35 -3.53
C VAL A 82 3.48 -9.45 -2.55
N GLU A 83 4.35 -10.43 -2.30
CA GLU A 83 4.06 -11.49 -1.33
C GLU A 83 3.75 -10.95 0.06
N ARG A 84 4.51 -9.94 0.53
CA ARG A 84 4.24 -9.28 1.82
C ARG A 84 2.91 -8.51 1.81
N LEU A 85 2.53 -7.95 0.67
CA LEU A 85 1.27 -7.21 0.52
C LEU A 85 0.03 -8.14 0.48
N LEU A 86 0.19 -9.36 -0.06
CA LEU A 86 -0.87 -10.34 -0.20
C LEU A 86 -1.03 -11.25 1.02
N LYS A 87 0.03 -11.42 1.84
CA LYS A 87 -0.03 -12.12 3.13
C LYS A 87 -0.75 -11.22 4.15
N VAL A 88 -2.07 -11.31 4.17
CA VAL A 88 -2.95 -10.77 5.24
C VAL A 88 -3.38 -11.90 6.16
#